data_AF-A0A520JAQ5-F1
#
_entry.id   AF-A0A520JAQ5-F1
#
_cell.length_a   1.000
_cell.length_b   1.000
_cell.length_c   1.000
_cell.angle_alpha   90.00
_cell.angle_beta   90.00
_cell.angle_gamma   90.00
#
_symmetry.space_group_name_H-M   'P 1'
#
loop_
_entity.id
_entity.type
_entity.pdbx_description
1 polymer ?
#
loop_
_entity_poly.entity_id
_entity_poly.type
_entity_poly.pdbx_seq_one_letter_code
_entity_poly.pdbx_strand_id
1 'polypeptide(L)'
;MASTAGVAAPPGPVGAEAAGVRLALMGVRLNEIEQPDPVWVLRSGESVSVTAATAKGWRLRTEAAAVSTFEGDSYVALPAIPGVTVVIDEVSQTLAVTAAPAAFESSNVMARRDTRGPMTRSAPGAFFNYDVSGQVASGATALRGLFEIGAFSGGGTALTGFIAGVGDAGRGARSLIRLESNWTIDDPARMRSLRIGDGVTRGSTGTSSLRFAGIQLASNFATQPGFLTMALPTLSGSAAVPSVVDVYVNTVLHQLLFSP
;
A
#
# COMPACT_ATOMS: atom_id res chain seq x y z
N MET A 1 40.75 -90.31 13.25
CA MET A 1 39.53 -89.52 13.57
C MET A 1 39.79 -88.82 14.90
N ALA A 2 39.65 -87.52 15.12
CA ALA A 2 39.06 -86.38 14.42
C ALA A 2 39.93 -85.13 14.77
N SER A 3 40.37 -84.32 13.80
CA SER A 3 39.71 -83.11 13.26
C SER A 3 39.47 -82.01 14.29
N THR A 4 40.36 -81.01 14.25
CA THR A 4 40.32 -79.71 14.93
C THR A 4 39.28 -78.78 14.27
N ALA A 5 38.40 -78.16 15.07
CA ALA A 5 37.54 -77.06 14.64
C ALA A 5 37.88 -75.79 15.44
N GLY A 6 38.12 -74.71 14.70
CA GLY A 6 38.66 -73.44 15.20
C GLY A 6 37.68 -72.58 15.98
N VAL A 7 38.24 -71.78 16.88
CA VAL A 7 37.58 -70.73 17.65
C VAL A 7 37.38 -69.51 16.74
N ALA A 8 36.13 -69.10 16.53
CA ALA A 8 35.79 -67.86 15.87
C ALA A 8 36.03 -66.68 16.81
N ALA A 9 36.85 -65.71 16.37
CA ALA A 9 37.02 -64.42 17.03
C ALA A 9 35.74 -63.57 16.88
N PRO A 10 35.36 -62.78 17.90
CA PRO A 10 34.26 -61.82 17.75
C PRO A 10 34.67 -60.69 16.78
N PRO A 11 33.74 -60.21 15.93
CA PRO A 11 34.00 -59.09 15.03
C PRO A 11 34.25 -57.81 15.84
N GLY A 12 35.25 -57.03 15.39
CA GLY A 12 35.59 -55.72 15.96
C GLY A 12 34.45 -54.69 15.83
N PRO A 13 34.55 -53.54 16.52
CA PRO A 13 33.51 -52.53 16.48
C PRO A 13 33.51 -51.85 15.11
N VAL A 14 32.56 -52.22 14.26
CA VAL A 14 32.12 -51.40 13.13
C VAL A 14 30.80 -50.76 13.54
N GLY A 15 30.88 -49.79 14.44
CA GLY A 15 29.77 -48.93 14.80
C GLY A 15 29.86 -47.67 13.97
N ALA A 16 29.13 -47.63 12.85
CA ALA A 16 28.80 -46.38 12.19
C ALA A 16 28.13 -45.48 13.23
N GLU A 17 28.77 -44.36 13.56
CA GLU A 17 28.27 -43.35 14.47
C GLU A 17 26.89 -42.89 13.97
N ALA A 18 25.85 -43.16 14.75
CA ALA A 18 24.50 -42.73 14.44
C ALA A 18 24.53 -41.23 14.13
N ALA A 19 23.93 -40.82 13.01
CA ALA A 19 23.72 -39.42 12.65
C ALA A 19 22.79 -38.77 13.68
N GLY A 20 23.36 -38.44 14.83
CA GLY A 20 22.68 -37.83 15.96
C GLY A 20 22.47 -36.36 15.69
N VAL A 21 21.31 -35.87 16.11
CA VAL A 21 21.03 -34.43 16.13
C VAL A 21 22.00 -33.77 17.11
N ARG A 22 22.72 -32.74 16.66
CA ARG A 22 23.71 -32.01 17.47
C ARG A 22 23.34 -30.54 17.53
N LEU A 23 23.36 -29.98 18.73
CA LEU A 23 23.19 -28.55 18.96
C LEU A 23 24.57 -27.89 19.03
N ALA A 24 24.75 -26.78 18.31
CA ALA A 24 25.99 -26.01 18.32
C ALA A 24 25.67 -24.51 18.39
N LEU A 25 26.47 -23.76 19.15
CA LEU A 25 26.42 -22.31 19.17
C LEU A 25 27.38 -21.78 18.10
N MET A 26 26.90 -20.96 17.16
CA MET A 26 27.70 -20.47 16.04
C MET A 26 27.54 -18.96 15.86
N GLY A 27 28.62 -18.30 15.45
CA GLY A 27 28.53 -16.95 14.90
C GLY A 27 27.74 -16.98 13.58
N VAL A 28 27.09 -15.88 13.20
CA VAL A 28 26.28 -15.84 11.98
C VAL A 28 26.71 -14.73 11.07
N ARG A 29 26.83 -15.04 9.78
CA ARG A 29 26.99 -14.06 8.72
C ARG A 29 25.86 -14.23 7.72
N LEU A 30 24.96 -13.24 7.63
CA LEU A 30 23.81 -13.24 6.73
C LEU A 30 24.06 -12.24 5.60
N ASN A 31 24.12 -12.71 4.35
CA ASN A 31 24.43 -11.86 3.18
C ASN A 31 25.69 -10.99 3.40
N GLU A 32 26.78 -11.62 3.85
CA GLU A 32 28.06 -10.96 4.19
C GLU A 32 28.04 -10.05 5.43
N ILE A 33 26.87 -9.81 6.04
CA ILE A 33 26.72 -9.01 7.26
C ILE A 33 26.85 -9.90 8.50
N GLU A 34 27.84 -9.63 9.33
CA GLU A 34 27.98 -10.26 10.64
C GLU A 34 26.82 -9.89 11.57
N GLN A 35 26.20 -10.92 12.16
CA GLN A 35 25.20 -10.74 13.21
C GLN A 35 25.91 -10.62 14.56
N PRO A 36 25.45 -9.71 15.44
CA PRO A 36 26.12 -9.44 16.70
C PRO A 36 26.01 -10.60 17.69
N ASP A 37 24.92 -11.37 17.64
CA ASP A 37 24.63 -12.43 18.59
C ASP A 37 24.82 -13.81 17.96
N PRO A 38 25.54 -14.73 18.62
CA PRO A 38 25.63 -16.11 18.17
C PRO A 38 24.29 -16.82 18.36
N VAL A 39 24.00 -17.81 17.51
CA VAL A 39 22.71 -18.51 17.51
C VAL A 39 22.89 -20.01 17.68
N TRP A 40 21.88 -20.64 18.28
CA TRP A 40 21.79 -22.08 18.36
C TRP A 40 21.42 -22.67 17.00
N VAL A 41 22.27 -23.56 16.53
CA VAL A 41 22.14 -24.28 15.26
C VAL A 41 21.96 -25.76 15.56
N LEU A 42 20.84 -26.30 15.09
CA LEU A 42 20.53 -27.71 15.15
C LEU A 42 21.03 -28.39 13.87
N ARG A 43 21.94 -29.34 14.02
CA ARG A 43 22.54 -30.10 12.93
C ARG A 43 21.96 -31.51 12.91
N SER A 44 21.46 -31.94 11.76
CA SER A 44 20.98 -33.30 11.55
C SER A 44 21.45 -33.78 10.17
N GLY A 45 22.61 -34.45 10.13
CA GLY A 45 23.30 -34.76 8.89
C GLY A 45 23.78 -33.48 8.19
N GLU A 46 23.38 -33.31 6.93
CA GLU A 46 23.65 -32.09 6.16
C GLU A 46 22.61 -30.98 6.39
N SER A 47 21.52 -31.27 7.12
CA SER A 47 20.49 -30.27 7.40
C SER A 47 20.91 -29.37 8.55
N VAL A 48 20.74 -28.07 8.33
CA VAL A 48 21.05 -27.00 9.27
C VAL A 48 19.78 -26.24 9.58
N SER A 49 19.38 -26.25 10.85
CA SER A 49 18.18 -25.57 11.32
C SER A 49 18.51 -24.56 12.41
N VAL A 50 17.79 -23.45 12.43
CA VAL A 50 17.89 -22.42 13.49
C VAL A 50 16.54 -22.28 14.18
N THR A 51 16.49 -21.67 15.36
CA THR A 51 15.20 -21.46 16.02
C THR A 51 14.26 -20.62 15.15
N ALA A 52 12.96 -20.86 15.26
CA ALA A 52 11.95 -20.09 14.53
C ALA A 52 12.00 -18.59 14.89
N ALA A 53 12.36 -18.27 16.14
CA ALA A 53 12.57 -16.89 16.57
C ALA A 53 13.75 -16.23 15.84
N THR A 54 14.87 -16.93 15.69
CA THR A 54 16.04 -16.47 14.93
C THR A 54 15.69 -16.24 13.46
N ALA A 55 15.06 -17.22 12.79
CA ALA A 55 14.67 -17.08 11.38
C ALA A 55 13.72 -15.90 11.15
N LYS A 56 12.78 -15.68 12.08
CA LYS A 56 11.88 -14.53 12.07
C LYS A 56 12.60 -13.21 12.35
N GLY A 57 13.59 -13.21 13.24
CA GLY A 57 14.46 -12.06 13.49
C GLY A 57 15.23 -11.62 12.24
N TRP A 58 15.67 -12.58 11.43
CA TRP A 58 16.27 -12.33 10.11
C TRP A 58 15.24 -12.02 9.02
N ARG A 59 13.96 -11.98 9.37
CA ARG A 59 12.84 -11.73 8.45
C ARG A 59 12.81 -12.69 7.27
N LEU A 60 13.26 -13.93 7.45
CA LEU A 60 13.16 -14.96 6.42
C LEU A 60 11.73 -15.47 6.31
N ARG A 61 11.29 -15.77 5.09
CA ARG A 61 10.00 -16.41 4.81
C ARG A 61 10.07 -17.89 5.14
N THR A 62 9.54 -18.27 6.30
CA THR A 62 9.59 -19.65 6.78
C THR A 62 8.36 -20.50 6.40
N GLU A 63 7.42 -19.97 5.63
CA GLU A 63 6.15 -20.65 5.28
C GLU A 63 6.33 -21.98 4.54
N ALA A 64 7.38 -22.07 3.71
CA ALA A 64 7.71 -23.28 2.96
C ALA A 64 8.74 -24.18 3.67
N ALA A 65 9.28 -23.75 4.81
CA ALA A 65 10.38 -24.43 5.46
C ALA A 65 9.88 -25.57 6.37
N ALA A 66 10.59 -26.69 6.36
CA ALA A 66 10.34 -27.77 7.30
C ALA A 66 10.63 -27.31 8.73
N VAL A 67 9.68 -27.54 9.63
CA VAL A 67 9.81 -27.24 11.06
C VAL A 67 9.99 -28.54 11.83
N SER A 68 11.03 -28.60 12.66
CA SER A 68 11.25 -29.68 13.62
C SER A 68 11.19 -29.14 15.05
N THR A 69 10.83 -30.00 16.00
CA THR A 69 10.85 -29.64 17.42
C THR A 69 12.01 -30.37 18.09
N PHE A 70 12.84 -29.64 18.84
CA PHE A 70 13.93 -30.18 19.63
C PHE A 70 13.95 -29.50 21.00
N GLU A 71 13.93 -30.29 22.07
CA GLU A 71 13.90 -29.81 23.47
C GLU A 71 12.77 -28.79 23.78
N GLY A 72 11.66 -28.87 23.05
CA GLY A 72 10.50 -27.97 23.22
C GLY A 72 10.54 -26.72 22.33
N ASP A 73 11.67 -26.43 21.69
CA ASP A 73 11.83 -25.33 20.76
C ASP A 73 11.57 -25.76 19.31
N SER A 74 11.00 -24.84 18.53
CA SER A 74 10.77 -25.03 17.10
C SER A 74 11.98 -24.55 16.29
N TYR A 75 12.49 -25.42 15.43
CA TYR A 75 13.62 -25.18 14.54
C TYR A 75 13.15 -25.21 13.09
N VAL A 76 13.65 -24.25 12.31
CA VAL A 76 13.35 -24.09 10.89
C VAL A 76 14.58 -24.51 10.09
N ALA A 77 14.43 -25.46 9.19
CA ALA A 77 15.49 -25.88 8.28
C ALA A 77 15.78 -24.77 7.25
N LEU A 78 16.97 -24.17 7.32
CA LEU A 78 17.36 -23.08 6.44
C LEU A 78 17.45 -23.51 4.96
N PRO A 79 18.00 -24.69 4.60
CA PRO A 79 18.04 -25.14 3.20
C PRO A 79 16.66 -25.40 2.57
N ALA A 80 15.61 -25.54 3.39
CA ALA A 80 14.24 -25.71 2.92
C ALA A 80 13.60 -24.37 2.49
N ILE A 81 14.22 -23.23 2.80
CA ILE A 81 13.75 -21.91 2.37
C ILE A 81 14.24 -21.67 0.93
N PRO A 82 13.33 -21.43 -0.05
CA PRO A 82 13.73 -21.17 -1.42
C PRO A 82 14.66 -19.96 -1.53
N GLY A 83 15.81 -20.13 -2.18
CA GLY A 83 16.79 -19.08 -2.38
C GLY A 83 17.72 -18.83 -1.19
N VAL A 84 17.71 -19.70 -0.17
CA VAL A 84 18.67 -19.70 0.94
C VAL A 84 19.69 -20.82 0.74
N THR A 85 20.97 -20.46 0.77
CA THR A 85 22.09 -21.39 0.83
C THR A 85 22.86 -21.18 2.13
N VAL A 86 23.42 -22.27 2.66
CA VAL A 86 24.07 -22.29 3.96
C VAL A 86 25.41 -22.99 3.83
N VAL A 87 26.44 -22.37 4.38
CA VAL A 87 27.79 -22.94 4.50
C VAL A 87 28.23 -22.77 5.93
N ILE A 88 28.72 -23.85 6.55
CA ILE A 88 29.33 -23.79 7.86
C ILE A 88 30.85 -23.74 7.67
N ASP A 89 31.48 -22.72 8.21
CA ASP A 89 32.93 -22.69 8.40
C ASP A 89 33.23 -23.28 9.78
N GLU A 90 33.69 -24.53 9.80
CA GLU A 90 34.00 -25.27 11.03
C GLU A 90 35.21 -24.68 11.77
N VAL A 91 36.13 -24.01 11.07
CA VAL A 91 37.34 -23.44 11.68
C VAL A 91 36.98 -22.19 12.49
N SER A 92 36.11 -21.34 11.92
CA SER A 92 35.65 -20.12 12.58
C SER A 92 34.34 -20.27 13.34
N GLN A 93 33.78 -21.49 13.40
CA GLN A 93 32.45 -21.79 13.96
C GLN A 93 31.37 -20.81 13.50
N THR A 94 31.38 -20.49 12.21
CA THR A 94 30.48 -19.48 11.63
C THR A 94 29.50 -20.12 10.65
N LEU A 95 28.23 -19.79 10.85
CA LEU A 95 27.14 -20.08 9.93
C LEU A 95 27.04 -18.95 8.90
N ALA A 96 27.52 -19.20 7.69
CA ALA A 96 27.34 -18.29 6.55
C ALA A 96 26.03 -18.62 5.84
N VAL A 97 25.09 -17.68 5.87
CA VAL A 97 23.79 -17.78 5.22
C VAL A 97 23.74 -16.77 4.07
N THR A 98 23.50 -17.26 2.86
CA THR A 98 23.25 -16.42 1.68
C THR A 98 21.81 -16.60 1.26
N ALA A 99 21.04 -15.53 1.32
CA ALA A 99 19.61 -15.52 1.04
C ALA A 99 19.31 -14.52 -0.08
N ALA A 100 18.63 -14.99 -1.14
CA ALA A 100 18.13 -14.13 -2.19
C ALA A 100 17.07 -13.14 -1.63
N PRO A 101 16.91 -11.92 -2.21
CA PRO A 101 15.94 -10.95 -1.71
C PRO A 101 14.50 -11.47 -1.59
N ALA A 102 14.11 -12.41 -2.46
CA ALA A 102 12.78 -13.06 -2.43
C ALA A 102 12.56 -13.97 -1.21
N ALA A 103 13.63 -14.37 -0.50
CA ALA A 103 13.57 -15.17 0.72
C ALA A 103 13.20 -14.34 1.95
N PHE A 104 13.22 -12.99 1.86
CA PHE A 104 12.86 -12.11 2.96
C PHE A 104 11.38 -11.66 2.93
N GLU A 105 10.84 -11.34 4.10
CA GLU A 105 9.56 -10.66 4.21
C GLU A 105 9.61 -9.27 3.56
N SER A 106 8.55 -8.89 2.85
CA SER A 106 8.48 -7.59 2.22
C SER A 106 8.41 -6.49 3.28
N SER A 107 9.31 -5.50 3.17
CA SER A 107 9.29 -4.30 4.01
C SER A 107 8.62 -3.17 3.23
N ASN A 108 7.41 -2.79 3.63
CA ASN A 108 6.72 -1.65 3.04
C ASN A 108 7.02 -0.40 3.87
N VAL A 109 7.88 0.48 3.35
CA VAL A 109 8.15 1.79 3.98
C VAL A 109 7.25 2.82 3.32
N MET A 110 6.13 3.16 3.98
CA MET A 110 5.29 4.27 3.54
C MET A 110 5.92 5.59 4.00
N ALA A 111 6.37 6.41 3.04
CA ALA A 111 7.02 7.71 3.30
C ALA A 111 6.15 8.70 4.10
N ARG A 112 4.83 8.49 4.14
CA ARG A 112 3.92 9.24 5.01
C ARG A 112 2.73 8.36 5.36
N ARG A 113 2.48 8.14 6.65
CA ARG A 113 1.22 7.56 7.11
C ARG A 113 0.17 8.67 6.99
N ASP A 114 -0.59 8.67 5.90
CA ASP A 114 -1.67 9.64 5.67
C ASP A 114 -2.86 9.26 6.57
N THR A 115 -2.72 9.42 7.89
CA THR A 115 -3.86 9.37 8.82
C THR A 115 -4.64 10.67 8.68
N ARG A 116 -5.31 10.86 7.55
CA ARG A 116 -6.28 11.95 7.41
C ARG A 116 -7.45 11.59 8.32
N GLY A 117 -7.59 12.35 9.41
CA GLY A 117 -8.66 12.18 10.39
C GLY A 117 -10.05 12.36 9.75
N PRO A 118 -11.12 12.00 10.48
CA PRO A 118 -12.48 12.20 10.00
C PRO A 118 -12.69 13.67 9.65
N MET A 119 -13.37 13.93 8.54
CA MET A 119 -13.69 15.30 8.16
C MET A 119 -14.50 15.98 9.26
N THR A 120 -14.14 17.22 9.57
CA THR A 120 -14.99 18.09 10.38
C THR A 120 -16.29 18.34 9.63
N ARG A 121 -17.41 17.89 10.19
CA ARG A 121 -18.74 18.19 9.61
C ARG A 121 -18.97 19.69 9.68
N SER A 122 -19.38 20.28 8.57
CA SER A 122 -19.76 21.70 8.53
C SER A 122 -20.95 21.97 9.47
N ALA A 123 -20.85 23.05 10.23
CA ALA A 123 -22.01 23.60 10.94
C ALA A 123 -23.09 24.01 9.90
N PRO A 124 -24.38 23.92 10.25
CA PRO A 124 -25.44 24.30 9.34
C PRO A 124 -25.37 25.80 9.00
N GLY A 125 -25.58 26.14 7.73
CA GLY A 125 -25.53 27.50 7.24
C GLY A 125 -26.25 27.65 5.90
N ALA A 126 -26.44 28.89 5.47
CA ALA A 126 -27.05 29.21 4.19
C ALA A 126 -26.37 30.43 3.57
N PHE A 127 -26.46 30.55 2.26
CA PHE A 127 -25.91 31.66 1.50
C PHE A 127 -26.83 32.02 0.34
N PHE A 128 -26.66 33.25 -0.13
CA PHE A 128 -27.34 33.78 -1.30
C PHE A 128 -26.34 34.57 -2.13
N ASN A 129 -26.19 34.18 -3.39
CA ASN A 129 -25.34 34.86 -4.37
C ASN A 129 -26.22 35.51 -5.43
N TYR A 130 -25.81 36.68 -5.91
CA TYR A 130 -26.51 37.39 -6.97
C TYR A 130 -25.54 38.11 -7.90
N ASP A 131 -25.92 38.20 -9.16
CA ASP A 131 -25.32 39.06 -10.18
C ASP A 131 -26.46 39.76 -10.91
N VAL A 132 -26.41 41.08 -11.03
CA VAL A 132 -27.45 41.88 -11.70
C VAL A 132 -26.79 42.85 -12.65
N SER A 133 -27.26 42.86 -13.90
CA SER A 133 -26.76 43.71 -14.96
C SER A 133 -27.90 44.45 -15.66
N GLY A 134 -27.65 45.71 -16.01
CA GLY A 134 -28.58 46.57 -16.73
C GLY A 134 -28.00 47.03 -18.07
N GLN A 135 -28.84 47.09 -19.09
CA GLN A 135 -28.47 47.60 -20.41
C GLN A 135 -29.51 48.64 -20.86
N VAL A 136 -29.01 49.78 -21.34
CA VAL A 136 -29.81 50.83 -21.98
C VAL A 136 -29.32 51.01 -23.41
N ALA A 137 -30.19 50.82 -24.39
CA ALA A 137 -29.86 51.00 -25.79
C ALA A 137 -31.08 51.51 -26.58
N SER A 138 -30.92 52.60 -27.34
CA SER A 138 -31.92 53.15 -28.27
C SER A 138 -33.34 53.27 -27.70
N GLY A 139 -33.47 53.72 -26.44
CA GLY A 139 -34.76 53.91 -25.77
C GLY A 139 -35.35 52.66 -25.10
N ALA A 140 -34.69 51.50 -25.21
CA ALA A 140 -35.05 50.30 -24.48
C ALA A 140 -34.14 50.11 -23.26
N THR A 141 -34.76 49.80 -22.12
CA THR A 141 -34.05 49.41 -20.89
C THR A 141 -34.31 47.93 -20.62
N ALA A 142 -33.25 47.19 -20.27
CA ALA A 142 -33.34 45.80 -19.84
C ALA A 142 -32.49 45.59 -18.58
N LEU A 143 -33.03 44.83 -17.64
CA LEU A 143 -32.37 44.37 -16.43
C LEU A 143 -32.35 42.85 -16.46
N ARG A 144 -31.22 42.23 -16.16
CA ARG A 144 -31.04 40.78 -16.05
C ARG A 144 -30.38 40.47 -14.72
N GLY A 145 -30.74 39.34 -14.12
CA GLY A 145 -30.14 38.86 -12.89
C GLY A 145 -29.93 37.36 -12.89
N LEU A 146 -28.84 36.91 -12.29
CA LEU A 146 -28.56 35.54 -11.92
C LEU A 146 -28.58 35.46 -10.39
N PHE A 147 -29.30 34.50 -9.84
CA PHE A 147 -29.47 34.32 -8.41
C PHE A 147 -29.20 32.87 -8.05
N GLU A 148 -28.55 32.64 -6.92
CA GLU A 148 -28.28 31.32 -6.39
C GLU A 148 -28.54 31.31 -4.89
N ILE A 149 -29.35 30.37 -4.43
CA ILE A 149 -29.59 30.14 -3.00
C ILE A 149 -29.02 28.78 -2.65
N GLY A 150 -28.24 28.73 -1.57
CA GLY A 150 -27.67 27.49 -1.08
C GLY A 150 -27.78 27.33 0.43
N ALA A 151 -27.83 26.09 0.87
CA ALA A 151 -27.79 25.71 2.28
C ALA A 151 -26.86 24.51 2.45
N PHE A 152 -26.11 24.48 3.53
CA PHE A 152 -25.16 23.41 3.81
C PHE A 152 -25.27 22.96 5.26
N SER A 153 -24.95 21.69 5.52
CA SER A 153 -24.85 21.13 6.85
C SER A 153 -23.93 19.89 6.83
N GLY A 154 -23.77 19.24 7.98
CA GLY A 154 -23.09 17.94 8.05
C GLY A 154 -23.76 16.81 7.25
N GLY A 155 -24.93 17.05 6.63
CA GLY A 155 -25.61 16.13 5.72
C GLY A 155 -25.40 16.44 4.22
N GLY A 156 -24.66 17.49 3.87
CA GLY A 156 -24.40 17.89 2.48
C GLY A 156 -24.85 19.32 2.17
N THR A 157 -24.78 19.68 0.89
CA THR A 157 -25.06 21.03 0.38
C THR A 157 -26.18 21.00 -0.65
N ALA A 158 -27.23 21.76 -0.42
CA ALA A 158 -28.31 22.00 -1.36
C ALA A 158 -28.12 23.36 -2.05
N LEU A 159 -28.40 23.43 -3.34
CA LEU A 159 -28.23 24.62 -4.16
C LEU A 159 -29.36 24.73 -5.19
N THR A 160 -29.82 25.94 -5.44
CA THR A 160 -30.81 26.24 -6.48
C THR A 160 -30.45 27.54 -7.20
N GLY A 161 -30.50 27.53 -8.53
CA GLY A 161 -30.19 28.70 -9.36
C GLY A 161 -31.40 29.26 -10.11
N PHE A 162 -31.42 30.57 -10.36
CA PHE A 162 -32.44 31.27 -11.13
C PHE A 162 -31.83 32.34 -12.03
N ILE A 163 -32.40 32.52 -13.23
CA ILE A 163 -32.18 33.70 -14.06
C ILE A 163 -33.48 34.49 -14.11
N ALA A 164 -33.41 35.79 -13.87
CA ALA A 164 -34.54 36.70 -14.05
C ALA A 164 -34.20 37.82 -15.04
N GLY A 165 -35.22 38.34 -15.70
CA GLY A 165 -35.07 39.48 -16.60
C GLY A 165 -36.32 40.34 -16.66
N VAL A 166 -36.15 41.65 -16.84
CA VAL A 166 -37.22 42.62 -17.07
C VAL A 166 -36.75 43.61 -18.13
N GLY A 167 -37.54 43.87 -19.18
CA GLY A 167 -37.18 44.91 -20.15
C GLY A 167 -38.22 45.21 -21.23
N ASP A 168 -37.95 46.26 -22.00
CA ASP A 168 -38.90 46.89 -22.93
C ASP A 168 -38.94 46.30 -24.35
N ALA A 169 -38.42 45.09 -24.56
CA ALA A 169 -38.62 44.36 -25.81
C ALA A 169 -40.07 43.84 -25.93
N GLY A 170 -41.01 44.74 -26.17
CA GLY A 170 -42.36 44.44 -26.65
C GLY A 170 -43.53 44.63 -25.69
N ARG A 171 -43.31 44.79 -24.37
CA ARG A 171 -44.26 45.21 -23.29
C ARG A 171 -43.75 44.65 -21.95
N GLY A 172 -42.84 45.35 -21.25
CA GLY A 172 -42.48 45.05 -19.86
C GLY A 172 -42.26 43.56 -19.52
N ALA A 173 -41.66 42.80 -20.43
CA ALA A 173 -41.63 41.35 -20.33
C ALA A 173 -40.75 40.94 -19.14
N ARG A 174 -41.38 40.28 -18.15
CA ARG A 174 -40.69 39.74 -16.97
C ARG A 174 -40.48 38.25 -17.22
N SER A 175 -39.25 37.77 -17.06
CA SER A 175 -38.93 36.34 -17.09
C SER A 175 -38.28 35.92 -15.78
N LEU A 176 -38.60 34.71 -15.33
CA LEU A 176 -37.92 34.03 -14.24
C LEU A 176 -37.81 32.56 -14.63
N ILE A 177 -36.58 32.08 -14.76
CA ILE A 177 -36.25 30.73 -15.21
C ILE A 177 -35.43 30.07 -14.12
N ARG A 178 -35.92 28.94 -13.59
CA ARG A 178 -35.13 28.08 -12.70
C ARG A 178 -34.06 27.37 -13.52
N LEU A 179 -32.84 27.37 -13.01
CA LEU A 179 -31.71 26.63 -13.56
C LEU A 179 -31.71 25.19 -13.01
N GLU A 180 -30.71 24.87 -12.19
CA GLU A 180 -30.56 23.58 -11.54
C GLU A 180 -30.90 23.67 -10.06
N SER A 181 -31.45 22.58 -9.52
CA SER A 181 -31.67 22.40 -8.10
C SER A 181 -31.10 21.04 -7.72
N ASN A 182 -30.13 21.00 -6.83
CA ASN A 182 -29.51 19.74 -6.41
C ASN A 182 -29.13 19.74 -4.94
N TRP A 183 -29.05 18.53 -4.39
CA TRP A 183 -28.46 18.25 -3.10
C TRP A 183 -27.27 17.31 -3.30
N THR A 184 -26.10 17.72 -2.82
CA THR A 184 -24.84 17.01 -2.98
C THR A 184 -24.30 16.58 -1.61
N ILE A 185 -23.95 15.31 -1.49
CA ILE A 185 -23.33 14.69 -0.30
C ILE A 185 -21.97 14.16 -0.72
N ASP A 186 -20.91 14.67 -0.10
CA ASP A 186 -19.54 14.22 -0.35
C ASP A 186 -19.13 13.15 0.68
N ASP A 187 -18.51 12.07 0.22
CA ASP A 187 -17.85 11.03 1.02
C ASP A 187 -16.36 10.97 0.62
N PRO A 188 -15.51 11.84 1.19
CA PRO A 188 -14.11 11.94 0.81
C PRO A 188 -13.27 10.76 1.29
N ALA A 189 -13.74 10.01 2.30
CA ALA A 189 -13.10 8.76 2.71
C ALA A 189 -13.13 7.72 1.57
N ARG A 190 -14.16 7.78 0.71
CA ARG A 190 -14.29 6.94 -0.49
C ARG A 190 -14.13 7.73 -1.79
N MET A 191 -13.68 8.99 -1.71
CA MET A 191 -13.52 9.91 -2.85
C MET A 191 -14.72 9.90 -3.80
N ARG A 192 -15.93 9.99 -3.27
CA ARG A 192 -17.18 9.93 -4.05
C ARG A 192 -18.16 11.01 -3.64
N SER A 193 -19.00 11.42 -4.57
CA SER A 193 -20.08 12.39 -4.33
C SER A 193 -21.39 11.81 -4.84
N LEU A 194 -22.43 11.89 -4.00
CA LEU A 194 -23.81 11.60 -4.35
C LEU A 194 -24.54 12.91 -4.61
N ARG A 195 -25.13 13.05 -5.80
CA ARG A 195 -25.97 14.19 -6.16
C ARG A 195 -27.39 13.72 -6.45
N ILE A 196 -28.37 14.43 -5.92
CA ILE A 196 -29.79 14.21 -6.13
C ILE A 196 -30.42 15.49 -6.65
N GLY A 197 -31.17 15.41 -7.74
CA GLY A 197 -31.81 16.54 -8.41
C GLY A 197 -31.26 16.73 -9.82
N ASP A 198 -31.13 17.97 -10.24
CA ASP A 198 -30.68 18.31 -11.59
C ASP A 198 -29.16 18.44 -11.67
N GLY A 199 -28.60 18.12 -12.82
CA GLY A 199 -27.18 18.31 -13.04
C GLY A 199 -26.76 18.15 -14.49
N VAL A 200 -25.46 18.34 -14.71
CA VAL A 200 -24.80 18.10 -15.99
C VAL A 200 -23.75 17.02 -15.79
N THR A 201 -23.75 15.99 -16.64
CA THR A 201 -22.70 14.97 -16.61
C THR A 201 -21.37 15.53 -17.10
N ARG A 202 -20.26 14.92 -16.66
CA ARG A 202 -18.94 15.24 -17.22
C ARG A 202 -18.79 14.54 -18.57
N GLY A 203 -18.41 15.29 -19.60
CA GLY A 203 -17.99 14.71 -20.88
C GLY A 203 -16.66 13.97 -20.76
N SER A 204 -16.41 13.05 -21.69
CA SER A 204 -15.13 12.34 -21.83
C SER A 204 -14.69 12.37 -23.30
N THR A 205 -13.49 11.87 -23.61
CA THR A 205 -13.05 11.75 -25.01
C THR A 205 -14.07 10.93 -25.81
N GLY A 206 -14.77 11.60 -26.73
CA GLY A 206 -15.82 10.99 -27.54
C GLY A 206 -17.26 11.05 -26.97
N THR A 207 -17.47 11.60 -25.77
CA THR A 207 -18.81 11.71 -25.15
C THR A 207 -19.10 13.14 -24.68
N SER A 208 -20.21 13.71 -25.11
CA SER A 208 -20.64 15.05 -24.67
C SER A 208 -21.27 15.05 -23.27
N SER A 209 -21.29 16.23 -22.64
CA SER A 209 -22.02 16.46 -21.40
C SER A 209 -23.53 16.49 -21.63
N LEU A 210 -24.30 15.83 -20.77
CA LEU A 210 -25.75 15.73 -20.84
C LEU A 210 -26.39 16.32 -19.58
N ARG A 211 -27.46 17.12 -19.75
CA ARG A 211 -28.30 17.56 -18.63
C ARG A 211 -29.26 16.45 -18.23
N PHE A 212 -29.44 16.25 -16.93
CA PHE A 212 -30.32 15.23 -16.37
C PHE A 212 -31.04 15.73 -15.11
N ALA A 213 -32.11 15.03 -14.75
CA ALA A 213 -32.79 15.13 -13.47
C ALA A 213 -32.85 13.71 -12.87
N GLY A 214 -32.23 13.50 -11.71
CA GLY A 214 -32.15 12.18 -11.10
C GLY A 214 -31.10 12.06 -10.01
N ILE A 215 -30.48 10.88 -9.93
CA ILE A 215 -29.46 10.55 -8.94
C ILE A 215 -28.16 10.24 -9.66
N GLN A 216 -27.07 10.84 -9.20
CA GLN A 216 -25.72 10.60 -9.72
C GLN A 216 -24.79 10.22 -8.57
N LEU A 217 -24.11 9.09 -8.69
CA LEU A 217 -22.99 8.73 -7.83
C LEU A 217 -21.72 8.74 -8.69
N ALA A 218 -20.75 9.57 -8.33
CA ALA A 218 -19.52 9.73 -9.10
C ALA A 218 -18.29 9.79 -8.20
N SER A 219 -17.14 9.36 -8.71
CA SER A 219 -15.86 9.59 -8.06
C SER A 219 -15.51 11.07 -8.09
N ASN A 220 -15.08 11.62 -6.96
CA ASN A 220 -14.70 13.02 -6.78
C ASN A 220 -13.38 13.13 -6.01
N PHE A 221 -12.27 13.09 -6.75
CA PHE A 221 -10.92 13.20 -6.21
C PHE A 221 -10.57 14.61 -5.73
N ALA A 222 -11.34 15.64 -6.11
CA ALA A 222 -11.14 17.01 -5.65
C ALA A 222 -11.42 17.18 -4.14
N THR A 223 -12.17 16.25 -3.55
CA THR A 223 -12.40 16.20 -2.10
C THR A 223 -11.15 15.81 -1.30
N GLN A 224 -10.09 15.35 -1.98
CA GLN A 224 -8.82 14.95 -1.37
C GLN A 224 -7.63 15.66 -2.05
N PRO A 225 -7.33 16.93 -1.67
CA PRO A 225 -6.16 17.64 -2.17
C PRO A 225 -4.89 16.88 -1.77
N GLY A 226 -4.22 16.24 -2.74
CA GLY A 226 -3.06 15.37 -2.54
C GLY A 226 -3.23 13.95 -3.09
N PHE A 227 -4.40 13.57 -3.61
CA PHE A 227 -4.56 12.33 -4.37
C PHE A 227 -3.99 12.51 -5.78
N LEU A 228 -2.92 11.79 -6.10
CA LEU A 228 -2.36 11.72 -7.46
C LEU A 228 -3.21 10.75 -8.27
N THR A 229 -4.01 11.25 -9.22
CA THR A 229 -4.88 10.43 -10.08
C THR A 229 -4.13 9.74 -11.23
N MET A 230 -2.80 9.83 -11.25
CA MET A 230 -1.96 9.23 -12.29
C MET A 230 -1.39 7.90 -11.81
N ALA A 231 -1.25 6.95 -12.72
CA ALA A 231 -0.47 5.75 -12.45
C ALA A 231 0.98 6.15 -12.18
N LEU A 232 1.48 5.93 -10.96
CA LEU A 232 2.90 6.11 -10.69
C LEU A 232 3.66 4.93 -11.30
N PRO A 233 4.77 5.17 -12.02
CA PRO A 233 5.60 4.09 -12.54
C PRO A 233 6.20 3.31 -11.35
N THR A 234 5.94 2.00 -11.31
CA THR A 234 6.58 1.09 -10.35
C THR A 234 7.90 0.61 -10.92
N LEU A 235 9.02 0.96 -10.28
CA LEU A 235 10.32 0.39 -10.60
C LEU A 235 10.57 -0.81 -9.68
N SER A 236 10.85 -1.98 -10.25
CA SER A 236 11.28 -3.17 -9.51
C SER A 236 12.71 -3.51 -9.90
N GLY A 237 13.56 -3.77 -8.90
CA GLY A 237 14.96 -4.15 -9.08
C GLY A 237 15.45 -4.95 -7.89
N SER A 238 16.35 -5.90 -8.13
CA SER A 238 16.99 -6.73 -7.11
C SER A 238 18.49 -6.53 -7.21
N ALA A 239 19.16 -6.22 -6.09
CA ALA A 239 20.61 -6.17 -6.01
C ALA A 239 21.12 -7.42 -5.30
N ALA A 240 22.23 -7.98 -5.78
CA ALA A 240 22.86 -9.19 -5.20
C ALA A 240 23.99 -8.85 -4.20
N VAL A 241 24.28 -7.56 -4.00
CA VAL A 241 25.40 -7.02 -3.22
C VAL A 241 24.93 -5.71 -2.58
N PRO A 242 25.39 -5.31 -1.38
CA PRO A 242 24.99 -4.06 -0.75
C PRO A 242 25.09 -2.88 -1.73
N SER A 243 23.96 -2.25 -1.99
CA SER A 243 23.82 -1.24 -3.05
C SER A 243 23.06 -0.03 -2.53
N VAL A 244 23.46 1.15 -2.98
CA VAL A 244 22.77 2.42 -2.69
C VAL A 244 21.83 2.72 -3.85
N VAL A 245 20.54 2.93 -3.55
CA VAL A 245 19.57 3.43 -4.53
C VAL A 245 19.28 4.90 -4.22
N ASP A 246 19.70 5.77 -5.12
CA ASP A 246 19.35 7.20 -5.08
C ASP A 246 18.11 7.46 -5.93
N VAL A 247 17.04 7.95 -5.29
CA VAL A 247 15.83 8.39 -6.00
C VAL A 247 15.86 9.91 -6.09
N TYR A 248 16.07 10.42 -7.30
CA TYR A 248 15.98 11.84 -7.62
C TYR A 248 14.57 12.17 -8.13
N VAL A 249 13.94 13.17 -7.52
CA VAL A 249 12.70 13.77 -8.04
C VAL A 249 12.95 15.28 -8.16
N ASN A 250 12.72 15.86 -9.33
CA ASN A 250 12.94 17.29 -9.61
C ASN A 250 14.34 17.78 -9.21
N THR A 251 15.40 17.02 -9.54
CA THR A 251 16.81 17.37 -9.25
C THR A 251 17.18 17.53 -7.77
N VAL A 252 16.30 17.11 -6.85
CA VAL A 252 16.58 17.05 -5.42
C VAL A 252 16.72 15.57 -5.02
N LEU A 253 17.79 15.24 -4.30
CA LEU A 253 17.99 13.93 -3.69
C LEU A 253 16.97 13.79 -2.55
N HIS A 254 16.03 12.86 -2.70
CA HIS A 254 14.99 12.66 -1.69
C HIS A 254 15.30 11.54 -0.70
N GLN A 255 16.13 10.57 -1.05
CA GLN A 255 16.41 9.43 -0.18
C GLN A 255 17.71 8.70 -0.56
N LEU A 256 18.50 8.34 0.47
CA LEU A 256 19.56 7.33 0.42
C LEU A 256 18.97 6.02 0.97
N LEU A 257 18.83 4.99 0.14
CA LEU A 257 18.42 3.66 0.58
C LEU A 257 19.65 2.75 0.60
N PHE A 258 20.00 2.28 1.80
CA PHE A 258 20.89 1.14 1.98
C PHE A 258 20.10 -0.13 1.70
N SER A 259 20.42 -0.86 0.63
CA SER A 259 20.07 -2.27 0.54
C SER A 259 21.17 -3.05 1.26
N PRO A 260 20.87 -3.76 2.37
CA PRO A 260 21.73 -4.87 2.79
C PRO A 260 21.75 -5.97 1.72
#